data_AF-Q9AJH0-F1
#
_entry.id   AF-Q9AJH0-F1
#
_cell.length_a   1.000
_cell.length_b   1.000
_cell.length_c   1.000
_cell.angle_alpha   90.00
_cell.angle_beta   90.00
_cell.angle_gamma   90.00
#
_symmetry.space_group_name_H-M   'P 1'
#
loop_
_entity.id
_entity.type
_entity.pdbx_description
1 polymer ?
#
loop_
_entity_poly.entity_id
_entity_poly.type
_entity_poly.pdbx_seq_one_letter_code
_entity_poly.pdbx_strand_id
1 'polypeptide(L)'
;LQDMLAVLGPEREVVLARELTKTFETIQGMPLAELVEWVAADDNQQRGEMVLLVHGFRASSDGSLPEEATRTLAILTQELPLKKAAALAAEIYSVKKNALYKWGLEHLG
;
A
#
# COMPACT_ATOMS: atom_id res chain seq x y z
N LEU A 1 -3.82 19.36 -7.16
CA LEU A 1 -2.78 18.49 -6.57
C LEU A 1 -2.70 18.64 -5.05
N GLN A 2 -2.70 19.85 -4.48
CA GLN A 2 -2.69 20.05 -3.02
C GLN A 2 -3.83 19.33 -2.28
N ASP A 3 -5.07 19.41 -2.78
CA ASP A 3 -6.19 18.68 -2.18
C ASP A 3 -5.99 17.15 -2.23
N MET A 4 -5.43 16.65 -3.34
CA MET A 4 -5.11 15.22 -3.45
C MET A 4 -4.03 14.83 -2.44
N LEU A 5 -3.02 15.67 -2.22
CA LEU A 5 -1.97 15.42 -1.24
C LEU A 5 -2.56 15.33 0.17
N ALA A 6 -3.46 16.26 0.52
CA ALA A 6 -4.13 16.28 1.81
C ALA A 6 -5.04 15.06 2.04
N VAL A 7 -5.69 14.52 1.00
CA VAL A 7 -6.66 13.42 1.13
C VAL A 7 -6.03 12.05 0.91
N LEU A 8 -5.11 11.90 -0.04
CA LEU A 8 -4.57 10.61 -0.49
C LEU A 8 -3.23 10.25 0.16
N GLY A 9 -2.57 11.24 0.77
CA GLY A 9 -1.26 11.09 1.41
C GLY A 9 -0.07 11.33 0.45
N PRO A 10 1.11 11.61 1.01
CA PRO A 10 2.31 12.00 0.25
C PRO A 10 2.89 10.88 -0.61
N GLU A 11 2.78 9.63 -0.12
CA GLU A 11 3.33 8.44 -0.77
C GLU A 11 2.46 7.90 -1.91
N ARG A 12 1.34 8.57 -2.23
CA ARG A 12 0.48 8.10 -3.31
C ARG A 12 1.20 8.24 -4.64
N GLU A 13 1.46 7.13 -5.31
CA GLU A 13 2.01 7.15 -6.66
C GLU A 13 1.01 7.74 -7.68
N VAL A 14 1.41 8.81 -8.35
CA VAL A 14 0.59 9.50 -9.35
C VAL A 14 1.42 9.76 -10.61
N VAL A 15 0.80 9.58 -11.77
CA VAL A 15 1.36 9.97 -13.06
C VAL A 15 0.61 11.18 -13.59
N LEU A 16 1.35 12.25 -13.90
CA LEU A 16 0.86 13.38 -14.69
C LEU A 16 1.22 13.15 -16.16
N ALA A 17 0.20 13.12 -17.01
CA ALA A 17 0.34 13.12 -18.45
C ALA A 17 -0.23 14.43 -19.02
N ARG A 18 0.59 15.21 -19.73
CA ARG A 18 0.26 16.54 -20.23
C ARG A 18 0.43 16.59 -21.75
N GLU A 19 -0.51 17.25 -22.41
CA GLU A 19 -0.47 17.53 -23.86
C GLU A 19 -0.24 16.27 -24.72
N LEU A 20 -0.95 15.19 -24.38
CA LEU A 20 -0.95 13.93 -25.13
C LEU A 20 -1.25 14.22 -26.61
N THR A 21 -0.42 13.69 -27.53
CA THR A 21 -0.42 13.90 -29.01
C THR A 21 0.28 15.15 -29.57
N LYS A 22 0.83 16.04 -28.74
CA LYS A 22 1.63 17.21 -29.20
C LYS A 22 3.12 16.94 -29.08
N THR A 23 3.95 17.64 -29.86
CA THR A 23 5.43 17.49 -29.90
C THR A 23 6.13 17.69 -28.55
N PHE A 24 5.44 18.28 -27.55
CA PHE A 24 5.93 18.54 -26.20
C PHE A 24 5.14 17.76 -25.15
N GLU A 25 4.83 16.49 -25.41
CA GLU A 25 4.20 15.62 -24.42
C GLU A 25 5.08 15.48 -23.17
N THR A 26 4.45 15.41 -22.01
CA THR A 26 5.14 15.19 -20.73
C THR A 26 4.41 14.11 -19.96
N ILE A 27 5.10 13.02 -19.62
CA ILE A 27 4.56 11.93 -18.80
C ILE A 27 5.53 11.71 -17.64
N GLN A 28 5.10 12.06 -16.44
CA GLN A 28 5.94 11.99 -15.25
C GLN A 28 5.20 11.27 -14.13
N GLY A 29 5.79 10.17 -13.63
CA GLY A 29 5.32 9.42 -12.46
C GLY A 29 6.26 9.61 -11.27
N MET A 30 5.69 9.83 -10.09
CA MET A 30 6.41 9.95 -8.81
C MET A 30 5.40 9.96 -7.64
N PRO A 31 5.88 9.87 -6.38
CA PRO A 31 5.06 10.14 -5.21
C PRO A 31 4.38 11.52 -5.29
N LEU A 32 3.15 11.61 -4.79
CA LEU A 32 2.33 12.81 -4.93
C LEU A 32 2.95 14.05 -4.27
N ALA A 33 3.71 13.89 -3.19
CA ALA A 33 4.45 14.99 -2.59
C ALA A 33 5.51 15.56 -3.56
N GLU A 34 6.32 14.69 -4.16
CA GLU A 34 7.33 15.08 -5.15
C GLU A 34 6.67 15.70 -6.39
N LEU A 35 5.53 15.14 -6.84
CA LEU A 35 4.80 15.65 -7.99
C LEU A 35 4.31 17.08 -7.77
N VAL A 36 3.83 17.39 -6.57
CA VAL A 36 3.39 18.75 -6.21
C VAL A 36 4.55 19.73 -6.29
N GLU A 37 5.71 19.37 -5.74
CA GLU A 37 6.91 20.21 -5.79
C GLU A 37 7.41 20.40 -7.22
N TRP A 38 7.45 19.32 -8.01
CA TRP A 38 7.90 19.35 -9.40
C TRP A 38 7.01 20.24 -10.28
N VAL A 39 5.68 20.15 -10.15
CA VAL A 39 4.74 21.01 -10.89
C VAL A 39 4.84 22.48 -10.44
N ALA A 40 5.09 22.72 -9.15
CA ALA A 40 5.25 24.08 -8.63
C ALA A 40 6.57 24.74 -9.06
N ALA A 41 7.60 23.95 -9.37
CA ALA A 41 8.91 24.45 -9.77
C ALA A 41 8.98 24.95 -11.23
N ASP A 42 8.03 24.58 -12.08
CA ASP A 42 7.97 24.99 -13.49
C ASP A 42 6.54 25.32 -13.93
N ASP A 43 6.28 26.61 -14.18
CA ASP A 43 4.98 27.12 -14.63
C ASP A 43 4.48 26.45 -15.92
N ASN A 44 5.37 25.95 -16.78
CA ASN A 44 4.94 25.25 -17.99
C ASN A 44 4.20 23.94 -17.68
N GLN A 45 4.49 23.31 -16.54
CA GLN A 45 3.82 22.08 -16.11
C GLN A 45 2.40 22.31 -15.60
N GLN A 46 2.01 23.58 -15.40
CA GLN A 46 0.68 23.96 -14.96
C GLN A 46 -0.24 24.36 -16.13
N ARG A 47 0.26 24.25 -17.37
CA ARG A 47 -0.44 24.73 -18.57
C ARG A 47 -0.87 23.59 -19.49
N GLY A 48 -2.04 23.78 -20.09
CA GLY A 48 -2.63 22.84 -21.04
C GLY A 48 -3.53 21.81 -20.38
N GLU A 49 -3.99 20.85 -21.17
CA GLU A 49 -4.80 19.74 -20.65
C GLU A 49 -3.91 18.68 -20.00
N MET A 50 -4.39 18.13 -18.90
CA MET A 50 -3.66 17.20 -18.04
C MET A 50 -4.55 16.02 -17.68
N VAL A 51 -3.96 14.83 -17.70
CA VAL A 51 -4.54 13.59 -17.22
C VAL A 51 -3.72 13.12 -16.02
N LEU A 52 -4.41 12.80 -14.92
CA LEU A 52 -3.79 12.25 -13.73
C LEU A 52 -4.18 10.78 -13.60
N LEU A 53 -3.20 9.88 -13.62
CA LEU A 53 -3.39 8.48 -13.27
C LEU A 53 -2.97 8.29 -11.82
N VAL A 54 -3.93 7.97 -10.97
CA VAL A 54 -3.73 7.82 -9.53
C VAL A 54 -3.73 6.35 -9.18
N HIS A 55 -2.66 5.84 -8.57
CA HIS A 55 -2.65 4.47 -8.10
C HIS A 55 -3.76 4.23 -7.08
N GLY A 56 -4.38 3.05 -7.16
CA GLY A 56 -5.36 2.62 -6.15
C GLY A 56 -4.73 2.58 -4.75
N PHE A 57 -5.56 2.76 -3.73
CA PHE A 57 -5.11 2.58 -2.35
C PHE A 57 -4.56 1.17 -2.16
N ARG A 58 -3.33 1.07 -1.67
CA ARG A 58 -2.76 -0.16 -1.14
C ARG A 58 -2.59 0.06 0.35
N ALA A 59 -3.24 -0.78 1.14
CA ALA A 59 -3.00 -0.80 2.58
C ALA A 59 -1.50 -1.05 2.78
N SER A 60 -0.85 -0.20 3.57
CA SER A 60 0.47 -0.46 4.08
C SER A 60 0.42 -1.84 4.74
N SER A 61 1.18 -2.80 4.20
CA SER A 61 1.42 -4.03 4.93
C SER A 61 2.51 -3.67 5.93
N ASP A 62 2.14 -3.22 7.12
CA ASP A 62 3.06 -2.82 8.19
C ASP A 62 3.92 -4.01 8.69
N GLY A 63 3.89 -5.14 7.98
CA GLY A 63 4.39 -6.44 8.40
C GLY A 63 3.55 -7.05 9.53
N SER A 64 2.64 -6.28 10.14
CA SER A 64 1.81 -6.72 11.24
C SER A 64 0.74 -7.70 10.74
N LEU A 65 0.63 -8.82 11.45
CA LEU A 65 -0.47 -9.75 11.25
C LEU A 65 -1.78 -9.10 11.72
N PRO A 66 -2.91 -9.35 11.05
CA PRO A 66 -4.22 -8.95 11.55
C PRO A 66 -4.45 -9.47 12.97
N GLU A 67 -5.00 -8.64 13.85
CA GLU A 67 -5.26 -9.01 15.25
C GLU A 67 -6.18 -10.24 15.36
N GLU A 68 -7.17 -10.35 14.46
CA GLU A 68 -8.04 -11.53 14.42
C GLU A 68 -7.29 -12.81 14.02
N ALA A 69 -6.25 -12.69 13.19
CA ALA A 69 -5.44 -13.83 12.77
C ALA A 69 -4.58 -14.37 13.93
N THR A 70 -3.99 -13.48 14.73
CA THR A 70 -3.20 -13.86 15.91
C THR A 70 -4.09 -14.38 17.04
N ARG A 71 -5.26 -13.77 17.26
CA ARG A 71 -6.28 -14.28 18.21
C ARG A 71 -6.75 -15.67 17.85
N THR A 72 -7.08 -15.90 16.58
CA THR A 72 -7.52 -17.22 16.10
C THR A 72 -6.42 -18.25 16.26
N LEU A 73 -5.17 -17.90 15.95
CA LEU A 73 -4.02 -18.76 16.19
C LEU A 73 -3.93 -19.18 17.66
N ALA A 74 -4.04 -18.24 18.60
CA ALA A 74 -3.97 -18.50 20.04
C ALA A 74 -5.08 -19.45 20.55
N ILE A 75 -6.27 -19.37 19.96
CA ILE A 75 -7.38 -20.30 20.27
C ILE A 75 -7.08 -21.68 19.70
N LEU A 76 -6.69 -21.76 18.42
CA LEU A 76 -6.44 -23.03 17.74
C LEU A 76 -5.26 -23.80 18.36
N THR A 77 -4.26 -23.11 18.90
CA THR A 77 -3.12 -23.75 19.57
C THR A 77 -3.47 -24.47 20.87
N GLN A 78 -4.65 -24.22 21.45
CA GLN A 78 -5.13 -24.96 22.61
C GLN A 78 -5.49 -26.41 22.27
N GLU A 79 -5.92 -26.65 21.02
CA GLU A 79 -6.43 -27.94 20.56
C GLU A 79 -5.54 -28.60 19.49
N LEU A 80 -4.67 -27.83 18.84
CA LEU A 80 -3.86 -28.27 17.70
C LEU A 80 -2.38 -27.91 17.87
N PRO A 81 -1.46 -28.73 17.33
CA PRO A 81 -0.05 -28.33 17.24
C PRO A 81 0.12 -27.01 16.47
N LEU A 82 1.04 -26.15 16.94
CA LEU A 82 1.26 -24.80 16.39
C LEU A 82 1.36 -24.76 14.86
N LYS A 83 2.05 -25.73 14.25
CA LYS A 83 2.19 -25.82 12.80
C LYS A 83 0.85 -25.98 12.06
N LYS A 84 -0.09 -26.73 12.64
CA LYS A 84 -1.44 -26.92 12.08
C LYS A 84 -2.32 -25.70 12.36
N ALA A 85 -2.28 -25.18 13.58
CA ALA A 85 -3.02 -23.97 13.96
C ALA A 85 -2.64 -22.77 13.08
N ALA A 86 -1.34 -22.54 12.86
CA ALA A 86 -0.83 -21.48 11.99
C ALA A 86 -1.21 -21.67 10.51
N ALA A 87 -1.32 -22.91 10.03
CA ALA A 87 -1.78 -23.18 8.66
C ALA A 87 -3.25 -22.80 8.47
N LEU A 88 -4.11 -23.20 9.42
CA LEU A 88 -5.55 -22.91 9.37
C LEU A 88 -5.84 -21.41 9.51
N ALA A 89 -5.23 -20.75 10.50
CA ALA A 89 -5.40 -19.31 10.67
C ALA A 89 -4.88 -18.51 9.45
N ALA A 90 -3.77 -18.96 8.83
CA ALA A 90 -3.27 -18.33 7.62
C ALA A 90 -4.25 -18.43 6.44
N GLU A 91 -4.92 -19.57 6.30
CA GLU A 91 -5.91 -19.80 5.25
C GLU A 91 -7.17 -18.96 5.47
N ILE A 92 -7.70 -18.92 6.70
CA ILE A 92 -8.90 -18.14 7.06
C ILE A 92 -8.72 -16.65 6.76
N TYR A 93 -7.56 -16.09 7.11
CA TYR A 93 -7.29 -14.65 7.00
C TYR A 93 -6.47 -14.25 5.78
N SER A 94 -6.17 -15.20 4.87
CA SER A 94 -5.35 -14.97 3.68
C SER A 94 -4.00 -14.30 3.98
N VAL A 95 -3.34 -14.73 5.06
CA VAL A 95 -2.01 -14.24 5.47
C VAL A 95 -0.94 -15.32 5.30
N LYS A 96 0.34 -14.94 5.36
CA LYS A 96 1.44 -15.90 5.22
C LYS A 96 1.53 -16.81 6.45
N LYS A 97 1.39 -18.13 6.26
CA LYS A 97 1.60 -19.15 7.31
C LYS A 97 2.90 -18.95 8.08
N ASN A 98 4.01 -18.67 7.38
CA ASN A 98 5.31 -18.50 8.02
C ASN A 98 5.33 -17.30 8.98
N ALA A 99 4.59 -16.23 8.67
CA ALA A 99 4.48 -15.07 9.55
C ALA A 99 3.70 -15.44 10.82
N LEU A 100 2.54 -16.09 10.69
CA LEU A 100 1.77 -16.56 11.85
C LEU A 100 2.53 -17.59 12.69
N TYR A 101 3.23 -18.53 12.06
CA TYR A 101 4.02 -19.53 12.76
C TYR A 101 5.16 -18.90 13.56
N LYS A 102 5.90 -17.95 12.97
CA LYS A 102 6.96 -17.20 13.66
C LYS A 102 6.39 -16.40 14.82
N TRP A 103 5.30 -15.68 14.60
CA TRP A 103 4.62 -14.93 15.66
C TRP A 103 4.20 -15.85 16.82
N GLY A 104 3.63 -17.02 16.52
CA GLY A 104 3.23 -17.98 17.54
C GLY A 104 4.40 -18.57 18.32
N LEU A 105 5.57 -18.79 17.70
CA LEU A 105 6.77 -19.21 18.43
C LEU A 105 7.28 -18.13 19.40
N GLU A 106 7.10 -16.86 19.05
CA GLU A 106 7.56 -15.72 19.85
C GLU A 106 6.59 -15.37 21.00
N HIS A 107 5.29 -15.65 20.85
CA HIS A 107 4.24 -15.16 21.76
C HIS A 107 3.41 -16.24 22.45
N LEU A 108 3.42 -17.49 21.96
CA LEU A 108 2.63 -18.62 22.50
C LEU A 108 3.51 -19.80 22.95
N GLY A 109 4.83 -19.65 22.88
CA GLY A 109 5.83 -20.63 23.32
C GLY A 109 6.08 -20.59 24.82
#